data_AF-A0A8S2R5X1-F1
#
_entry.id   AF-A0A8S2R5X1-F1
#
_cell.length_a   1.000
_cell.length_b   1.000
_cell.length_c   1.000
_cell.angle_alpha   90.00
_cell.angle_beta   90.00
_cell.angle_gamma   90.00
#
_symmetry.space_group_name_H-M   'P 1'
#
loop_
_entity.id
_entity.type
_entity.pdbx_description
1 polymer ?
#
loop_
_entity_poly.entity_id
_entity_poly.type
_entity_poly.pdbx_seq_one_letter_code
_entity_poly.pdbx_strand_id
1 'polypeptide(L)'
;MPVREISNDTLNAELISAGDKLVMVDFFATWCGPCKNIAPHIDQLSSQYPNAVFLKADVEKCTNEALKYSIKAMPTFVFFQHGKEVARLQGASKDPIEQTIKKFYKDTPTKDIGYTDLKPFIEEKSCTALNEIDKWQNALLDNQPGMFRSDEDDPELILHIAFNQVVKIHSIAIEAPEENGPKTVKLFINRHAIDFNDAK
;
A
#
# COMPACT_ATOMS: atom_id res chain seq x y z
N MET A 1 0.74 -12.43 -9.86
CA MET A 1 -0.54 -12.10 -9.18
C MET A 1 -1.61 -11.91 -10.25
N PRO A 2 -2.90 -12.22 -10.02
CA PRO A 2 -3.93 -12.00 -11.03
C PRO A 2 -4.11 -10.51 -11.33
N VAL A 3 -4.47 -10.18 -12.58
CA VAL A 3 -4.87 -8.83 -12.98
C VAL A 3 -6.15 -8.45 -12.24
N ARG A 4 -6.15 -7.31 -11.52
CA ARG A 4 -7.30 -6.87 -10.73
C ARG A 4 -8.09 -5.78 -11.45
N GLU A 5 -9.41 -5.91 -11.48
CA GLU A 5 -10.29 -4.82 -11.94
C GLU A 5 -10.50 -3.83 -10.80
N ILE A 6 -10.34 -2.54 -11.09
CA ILE A 6 -10.58 -1.46 -10.12
C ILE A 6 -11.94 -0.80 -10.36
N SER A 7 -12.45 -0.15 -9.32
CA SER A 7 -13.66 0.66 -9.38
C SER A 7 -13.33 2.15 -9.51
N ASN A 8 -14.30 2.96 -9.91
CA ASN A 8 -14.15 4.42 -9.94
C ASN A 8 -13.66 4.97 -8.60
N ASP A 9 -12.77 5.95 -8.65
CA ASP A 9 -12.09 6.61 -7.54
C ASP A 9 -11.15 5.73 -6.68
N THR A 10 -10.89 4.47 -7.06
CA THR A 10 -10.03 3.57 -6.26
C THR A 10 -8.57 3.54 -6.70
N LEU A 11 -8.22 4.07 -7.88
CA LEU A 11 -6.86 3.99 -8.41
C LEU A 11 -5.81 4.62 -7.49
N ASN A 12 -6.12 5.76 -6.85
CA ASN A 12 -5.18 6.40 -5.94
C ASN A 12 -4.83 5.51 -4.72
N ALA A 13 -5.82 4.80 -4.16
CA ALA A 13 -5.59 3.88 -3.04
C ALA A 13 -4.72 2.70 -3.46
N GLU A 14 -4.94 2.16 -4.66
CA GLU A 14 -4.10 1.10 -5.24
C GLU A 14 -2.66 1.57 -5.48
N LEU A 15 -2.47 2.81 -5.96
CA LEU A 15 -1.13 3.39 -6.15
C LEU A 15 -0.40 3.60 -4.83
N ILE A 16 -1.09 4.01 -3.77
CA ILE A 16 -0.53 4.15 -2.41
C ILE A 16 -0.15 2.78 -1.86
N SER A 17 -1.07 1.80 -1.95
CA SER A 17 -0.85 0.44 -1.46
C SER A 17 0.29 -0.29 -2.16
N ALA A 18 0.56 0.06 -3.43
CA ALA A 18 1.67 -0.52 -4.18
C ALA A 18 3.06 -0.05 -3.71
N GLY A 19 3.16 1.10 -3.04
CA GLY A 19 4.43 1.67 -2.59
C GLY A 19 5.44 1.86 -3.75
N ASP A 20 6.57 1.18 -3.65
CA ASP A 20 7.68 1.27 -4.62
C ASP A 20 7.49 0.33 -5.83
N LYS A 21 6.48 -0.55 -5.80
CA LYS A 21 6.21 -1.50 -6.88
C LYS A 21 5.82 -0.77 -8.16
N LEU A 22 6.17 -1.37 -9.29
CA LEU A 22 5.64 -0.94 -10.58
C LEU A 22 4.14 -1.28 -10.62
N VAL A 23 3.30 -0.31 -10.96
CA VAL A 23 1.87 -0.52 -11.22
C VAL A 23 1.62 -0.29 -12.70
N MET A 24 1.00 -1.25 -13.38
CA MET A 24 0.49 -1.08 -14.74
C MET A 24 -1.03 -1.09 -14.71
N VAL A 25 -1.65 -0.06 -15.29
CA VAL A 25 -3.11 0.04 -15.45
C VAL A 25 -3.46 -0.08 -16.92
N ASP A 26 -4.21 -1.12 -17.29
CA ASP A 26 -4.85 -1.27 -18.59
C ASP A 26 -6.21 -0.55 -18.61
N PHE A 27 -6.27 0.61 -19.25
CA PHE A 27 -7.53 1.29 -19.52
C PHE A 27 -8.18 0.68 -20.75
N PHE A 28 -9.26 -0.06 -20.53
CA PHE A 28 -9.94 -0.87 -21.52
C PHE A 28 -11.42 -0.53 -21.64
N ALA A 29 -12.08 -1.09 -22.66
CA ALA A 29 -13.53 -1.07 -22.78
C ALA A 29 -14.03 -2.48 -23.14
N THR A 30 -15.23 -2.84 -22.69
CA THR A 30 -15.80 -4.20 -22.88
C THR A 30 -16.06 -4.54 -24.35
N TRP A 31 -16.29 -3.53 -25.19
CA TRP A 31 -16.51 -3.65 -26.63
C TRP A 31 -15.22 -3.54 -27.46
N CYS A 32 -14.09 -3.20 -26.86
CA CYS A 32 -12.82 -3.00 -27.55
C CYS A 32 -12.19 -4.34 -27.97
N GLY A 33 -12.21 -4.64 -29.28
CA GLY A 33 -11.59 -5.84 -29.86
C GLY A 33 -10.09 -5.99 -29.53
N PRO A 34 -9.24 -4.96 -29.76
CA PRO A 34 -7.83 -5.01 -29.41
C PRO A 34 -7.56 -5.28 -27.91
N CYS A 35 -8.42 -4.78 -27.02
CA CYS A 35 -8.34 -5.01 -25.58
C CYS A 35 -8.55 -6.50 -25.25
N LYS A 36 -9.53 -7.15 -25.87
CA LYS A 36 -9.77 -8.59 -25.73
C LYS A 36 -8.60 -9.43 -26.22
N ASN A 37 -7.94 -8.99 -27.30
CA ASN A 37 -6.80 -9.70 -27.88
C ASN A 37 -5.55 -9.63 -27.02
N ILE A 38 -5.31 -8.50 -26.33
CA ILE A 38 -4.11 -8.31 -25.50
C ILE A 38 -4.27 -8.85 -24.08
N ALA A 39 -5.48 -8.90 -23.54
CA ALA A 39 -5.75 -9.31 -22.16
C ALA A 39 -5.08 -10.65 -21.74
N PRO A 40 -5.12 -11.74 -22.53
CA PRO A 40 -4.43 -12.99 -22.15
C PRO A 40 -2.91 -12.84 -22.02
N HIS A 41 -2.31 -11.94 -22.78
CA HIS A 41 -0.89 -11.64 -22.67
C HIS A 41 -0.60 -10.81 -21.41
N ILE A 42 -1.48 -9.88 -21.04
CA ILE A 42 -1.37 -9.16 -19.76
C ILE A 42 -1.49 -10.11 -18.58
N ASP A 43 -2.40 -11.09 -18.63
CA ASP A 43 -2.52 -12.13 -17.61
C ASP A 43 -1.23 -12.94 -17.49
N GLN A 44 -0.60 -13.31 -18.61
CA GLN A 44 0.69 -13.99 -18.63
C GLN A 44 1.80 -13.13 -18.00
N LEU A 45 1.87 -11.84 -18.36
CA LEU A 45 2.85 -10.91 -17.80
C LEU A 45 2.64 -10.73 -16.28
N SER A 46 1.40 -10.66 -15.81
CA SER A 46 1.10 -10.55 -14.37
C SER A 46 1.55 -11.77 -13.55
N SER A 47 1.66 -12.93 -14.20
CA SER A 47 2.24 -14.15 -13.63
C SER A 47 3.77 -14.14 -13.67
N GLN A 48 4.36 -13.58 -14.74
CA GLN A 48 5.82 -13.49 -14.91
C GLN A 48 6.49 -12.43 -14.03
N TYR A 49 5.78 -11.35 -13.71
CA TYR A 49 6.30 -10.21 -12.95
C TYR A 49 5.53 -10.06 -11.62
N PRO A 50 5.66 -11.01 -10.66
CA PRO A 50 4.83 -11.06 -9.46
C PRO A 50 5.03 -9.87 -8.51
N ASN A 51 6.13 -9.14 -8.63
CA ASN A 51 6.45 -7.96 -7.81
C ASN A 51 5.92 -6.65 -8.43
N ALA A 52 5.26 -6.72 -9.59
CA ALA A 52 4.51 -5.62 -10.16
C ALA A 52 3.01 -5.84 -9.95
N VAL A 53 2.27 -4.73 -9.83
CA VAL A 53 0.82 -4.71 -9.68
C VAL A 53 0.19 -4.49 -11.05
N PHE A 54 -0.70 -5.39 -11.44
CA PHE A 54 -1.43 -5.33 -12.71
C PHE A 54 -2.89 -5.02 -12.43
N LEU A 55 -3.35 -3.87 -12.92
CA LEU A 55 -4.71 -3.38 -12.77
C LEU A 55 -5.33 -3.22 -14.14
N LYS A 56 -6.65 -3.31 -14.21
CA LYS A 56 -7.44 -2.93 -15.38
C LYS A 56 -8.59 -2.02 -14.94
N ALA A 57 -8.86 -0.99 -15.73
CA ALA A 57 -9.88 0.01 -15.49
C ALA A 57 -10.81 0.09 -16.71
N ASP A 58 -12.07 -0.30 -16.53
CA ASP A 58 -13.09 -0.13 -17.56
C ASP A 58 -13.43 1.36 -17.66
N VAL A 59 -13.12 1.99 -18.80
CA VAL A 59 -13.31 3.44 -18.99
C VAL A 59 -14.76 3.88 -18.89
N GLU A 60 -15.72 2.96 -19.07
CA GLU A 60 -17.15 3.23 -18.91
C GLU A 60 -17.58 3.23 -17.44
N LYS A 61 -16.86 2.49 -16.58
CA LYS A 61 -17.12 2.42 -15.14
C LYS A 61 -16.24 3.36 -14.32
N CYS A 62 -15.00 3.59 -14.77
CA CYS A 62 -13.97 4.40 -14.11
C CYS A 62 -13.82 5.74 -14.83
N THR A 63 -14.91 6.49 -14.94
CA THR A 63 -14.96 7.73 -15.72
C THR A 63 -14.04 8.82 -15.14
N ASN A 64 -13.90 8.86 -13.81
CA ASN A 64 -13.04 9.86 -13.15
C ASN A 64 -11.57 9.59 -13.46
N GLU A 65 -11.12 8.33 -13.39
CA GLU A 65 -9.78 7.94 -13.79
C GLU A 65 -9.55 8.19 -15.28
N ALA A 66 -10.49 7.78 -16.15
CA ALA A 66 -10.36 7.97 -17.59
C ALA A 66 -10.19 9.46 -17.95
N LEU A 67 -10.95 10.35 -17.30
CA LEU A 67 -10.82 11.80 -17.43
C LEU A 67 -9.49 12.31 -16.86
N LYS A 68 -9.18 11.96 -15.61
CA LYS A 68 -7.97 12.40 -14.88
C LYS A 68 -6.69 12.05 -15.65
N TYR A 69 -6.61 10.84 -16.20
CA TYR A 69 -5.46 10.37 -16.97
C TYR A 69 -5.58 10.65 -18.47
N SER A 70 -6.60 11.39 -18.90
CA SER A 70 -6.80 11.80 -20.30
C SER A 70 -6.77 10.62 -21.28
N ILE A 71 -7.52 9.56 -20.97
CA ILE A 71 -7.61 8.37 -21.81
C ILE A 71 -8.45 8.69 -23.04
N LYS A 72 -7.85 8.56 -24.23
CA LYS A 72 -8.47 8.92 -25.52
C LYS A 72 -8.66 7.73 -26.45
N ALA A 73 -8.07 6.59 -26.11
CA ALA A 73 -8.13 5.37 -26.91
C ALA A 73 -7.89 4.16 -26.02
N MET A 74 -8.41 3.01 -26.46
CA MET A 74 -8.27 1.76 -25.73
C MET A 74 -7.66 0.67 -26.64
N PRO A 75 -6.78 -0.19 -26.11
CA PRO A 75 -6.22 -0.11 -24.76
C PRO A 75 -5.22 1.04 -24.64
N THR A 76 -5.18 1.69 -23.48
CA THR A 76 -4.07 2.55 -23.06
C THR A 76 -3.50 2.00 -21.77
N PHE A 77 -2.20 1.73 -21.76
CA PHE A 77 -1.47 1.26 -20.59
C PHE A 77 -0.76 2.44 -19.95
N VAL A 78 -1.04 2.71 -18.68
CA VAL A 78 -0.32 3.73 -17.90
C VAL A 78 0.46 3.03 -16.81
N PHE A 79 1.74 3.38 -16.70
CA PHE A 79 2.69 2.78 -15.76
C PHE A 79 3.02 3.79 -14.68
N PHE A 80 2.99 3.33 -13.43
CA PHE A 80 3.27 4.15 -12.25
C PHE A 80 4.39 3.54 -11.41
N GLN A 81 5.19 4.40 -10.80
CA GLN A 81 6.14 4.04 -9.75
C GLN A 81 6.18 5.16 -8.71
N HIS A 82 6.15 4.81 -7.41
CA HIS A 82 6.03 5.78 -6.32
C HIS A 82 4.84 6.74 -6.51
N GLY A 83 3.70 6.20 -6.96
CA GLY A 83 2.48 6.96 -7.25
C GLY A 83 2.55 7.94 -8.44
N LYS A 84 3.66 8.00 -9.18
CA LYS A 84 3.85 8.91 -10.33
C LYS A 84 3.83 8.15 -11.64
N GLU A 85 3.23 8.74 -12.67
CA GLU A 85 3.27 8.21 -14.04
C GLU A 85 4.72 8.21 -14.55
N VAL A 86 5.24 7.04 -14.94
CA VAL A 86 6.62 6.87 -15.45
C VAL A 86 6.66 6.51 -16.93
N ALA A 87 5.57 5.96 -17.46
CA ALA A 87 5.41 5.65 -18.88
C ALA A 87 3.94 5.50 -19.26
N ARG A 88 3.67 5.62 -20.55
CA ARG A 88 2.35 5.40 -21.14
C ARG A 88 2.50 4.80 -22.53
N LEU A 89 1.64 3.84 -22.86
CA LEU A 89 1.57 3.22 -24.18
C LEU A 89 0.12 3.15 -24.65
N GLN A 90 -0.10 3.40 -25.93
CA GLN A 90 -1.40 3.28 -26.56
C GLN A 90 -1.38 2.14 -27.58
N GLY A 91 -2.44 1.32 -27.59
CA GLY A 91 -2.61 0.20 -28.51
C GLY A 91 -2.10 -1.13 -27.97
N ALA A 92 -2.51 -2.21 -28.66
CA ALA A 92 -2.38 -3.59 -28.21
C ALA A 92 -1.07 -4.29 -28.66
N SER A 93 0.05 -3.56 -28.68
CA SER A 93 1.34 -4.13 -29.10
C SER A 93 2.07 -4.78 -27.92
N LYS A 94 2.41 -6.06 -28.03
CA LYS A 94 3.03 -6.84 -26.94
C LYS A 94 4.42 -6.35 -26.56
N ASP A 95 5.32 -6.24 -27.53
CA ASP A 95 6.74 -5.97 -27.27
C ASP A 95 6.97 -4.65 -26.51
N PRO A 96 6.34 -3.52 -26.86
CA PRO A 96 6.52 -2.27 -26.10
C PRO A 96 6.05 -2.36 -24.65
N ILE A 97 4.97 -3.11 -24.39
CA ILE A 97 4.43 -3.32 -23.04
C ILE A 97 5.45 -4.09 -22.20
N GLU A 98 5.91 -5.23 -22.71
CA GLU A 98 6.87 -6.06 -22.01
C GLU A 98 8.22 -5.35 -21.80
N GLN A 99 8.70 -4.60 -22.81
CA GLN A 99 9.93 -3.79 -22.67
C GLN A 99 9.78 -2.71 -21.60
N THR A 100 8.62 -2.06 -21.52
CA THR A 100 8.35 -1.05 -20.49
C THR A 100 8.31 -1.68 -19.10
N ILE A 101 7.68 -2.85 -18.96
CA ILE A 101 7.72 -3.63 -17.72
C ILE A 101 9.16 -3.95 -17.35
N LYS A 102 9.95 -4.57 -18.24
CA LYS A 102 11.37 -4.91 -17.98
C LYS A 102 12.22 -3.70 -17.57
N LYS A 103 11.94 -2.52 -18.14
CA LYS A 103 12.68 -1.28 -17.84
C LYS A 103 12.45 -0.80 -16.41
N PHE A 104 11.22 -0.89 -15.90
CA PHE A 104 10.85 -0.34 -14.59
C PHE A 104 10.65 -1.40 -13.51
N TYR A 105 10.55 -2.67 -13.90
CA TYR A 105 10.45 -3.80 -13.01
C TYR A 105 11.77 -3.96 -12.26
N LYS A 106 11.68 -3.88 -10.93
CA LYS A 106 12.78 -4.22 -10.04
C LYS A 106 12.50 -5.61 -9.51
N ASP A 107 13.36 -6.55 -9.84
CA ASP A 107 13.42 -7.87 -9.19
C ASP A 107 14.06 -7.71 -7.80
N THR A 108 13.50 -6.81 -7.01
CA THR A 108 13.82 -6.77 -5.59
C THR A 108 13.03 -7.92 -4.99
N PRO A 109 13.65 -8.85 -4.24
CA PRO A 109 12.92 -9.84 -3.48
C PRO A 109 12.10 -9.10 -2.43
N THR A 110 10.86 -8.73 -2.79
CA THR A 110 9.85 -8.39 -1.81
C THR A 110 9.61 -9.65 -1.03
N LYS A 111 10.08 -9.67 0.23
CA LYS A 111 9.61 -10.61 1.25
C LYS A 111 8.12 -10.34 1.50
N ASP A 112 7.27 -10.65 0.52
CA ASP A 112 5.83 -10.54 0.65
C ASP A 112 5.26 -11.91 0.97
N ILE A 113 5.19 -12.17 2.26
CA ILE A 113 4.31 -13.17 2.84
C ILE A 113 2.90 -12.56 2.94
N GLY A 114 2.33 -12.06 1.83
CA GLY A 114 0.93 -11.61 1.78
C GLY A 114 0.47 -10.58 2.82
N TYR A 115 1.38 -9.78 3.39
CA TYR A 115 1.02 -8.72 4.33
C TYR A 115 0.92 -7.39 3.60
N THR A 116 -0.19 -6.70 3.80
CA THR A 116 -0.39 -5.33 3.32
C THR A 116 0.12 -4.36 4.37
N ASP A 117 0.69 -3.23 3.94
CA ASP A 117 0.98 -2.11 4.85
C ASP A 117 -0.30 -1.69 5.57
N LEU A 118 -0.25 -1.68 6.90
CA LEU A 118 -1.40 -1.34 7.74
C LEU A 118 -1.52 0.17 7.99
N LYS A 119 -0.51 0.97 7.65
CA LYS A 119 -0.53 2.44 7.83
C LYS A 119 -1.78 3.12 7.27
N PRO A 120 -2.29 2.79 6.06
CA PRO A 120 -3.49 3.44 5.52
C PRO A 120 -4.77 3.21 6.33
N PHE A 121 -4.77 2.19 7.19
CA PHE A 121 -5.93 1.82 8.00
C PHE A 121 -5.86 2.36 9.43
N ILE A 122 -4.77 3.03 9.82
CA ILE A 122 -4.64 3.57 11.17
C ILE A 122 -5.56 4.79 11.33
N GLU A 123 -6.37 4.80 12.39
CA GLU A 123 -7.20 5.96 12.76
C GLU A 123 -6.40 6.86 13.71
N GLU A 124 -5.69 7.83 13.13
CA GLU A 124 -4.71 8.67 13.82
C GLU A 124 -5.27 9.36 15.08
N LYS A 125 -6.50 9.87 15.00
CA LYS A 125 -7.16 10.59 16.11
C LYS A 125 -7.48 9.71 17.31
N SER A 126 -7.52 8.40 17.10
CA SER A 126 -7.83 7.41 18.12
C SER A 126 -6.57 6.70 18.64
N CYS A 127 -5.39 7.08 18.14
CA CYS A 127 -4.11 6.57 18.62
C CYS A 127 -3.60 7.44 19.78
N THR A 128 -3.06 6.82 20.81
CA THR A 128 -2.50 7.52 21.97
C THR A 128 -1.26 6.79 22.48
N ALA A 129 -0.36 7.53 23.13
CA ALA A 129 0.75 6.99 23.89
C ALA A 129 0.65 7.55 25.32
N LEU A 130 0.30 6.70 26.28
CA LEU A 130 0.25 7.10 27.69
C LEU A 130 1.65 7.06 28.28
N ASN A 131 1.94 8.06 29.13
CA ASN A 131 3.23 8.26 29.80
C ASN A 131 4.41 8.59 28.87
N GLU A 132 4.11 9.18 27.70
CA GLU A 132 5.11 9.69 26.77
C GLU A 132 5.61 11.10 27.20
N ILE A 133 6.93 11.33 27.15
CA ILE A 133 7.50 12.68 27.35
C ILE A 133 7.18 13.57 26.14
N ASP A 134 6.60 14.74 26.43
CA ASP A 134 6.00 15.72 25.51
C ASP A 134 6.38 15.66 24.00
N LYS A 135 5.34 15.35 23.20
CA LYS A 135 5.11 15.65 21.76
C LYS A 135 5.90 14.87 20.69
N TRP A 136 5.88 13.54 20.74
CA TRP A 136 6.28 12.69 19.59
C TRP A 136 5.11 11.87 19.03
N GLN A 137 3.93 12.51 18.98
CA GLN A 137 2.64 12.00 18.46
C GLN A 137 2.69 11.28 17.10
N ASN A 138 3.78 11.42 16.34
CA ASN A 138 3.85 11.01 14.95
C ASN A 138 4.80 9.84 14.68
N ALA A 139 5.44 9.22 15.66
CA ALA A 139 6.33 8.07 15.38
C ALA A 139 5.62 6.87 14.74
N LEU A 140 4.29 6.74 14.96
CA LEU A 140 3.47 5.71 14.30
C LEU A 140 3.11 6.05 12.84
N LEU A 141 3.16 7.34 12.45
CA LEU A 141 2.44 7.86 11.28
C LEU A 141 3.30 8.67 10.31
N ASP A 142 4.30 9.43 10.80
CA ASP A 142 5.21 10.17 9.95
C ASP A 142 6.27 9.25 9.35
N ASN A 143 6.58 9.44 8.07
CA ASN A 143 7.70 8.77 7.38
C ASN A 143 9.08 9.32 7.82
N GLN A 144 9.17 9.85 9.03
CA GLN A 144 10.40 10.27 9.69
C GLN A 144 10.66 9.31 10.85
N PRO A 145 11.93 9.03 11.21
CA PRO A 145 12.24 8.22 12.37
C PRO A 145 11.81 8.96 13.65
N GLY A 146 10.60 8.68 14.13
CA GLY A 146 10.13 9.09 15.45
C GLY A 146 10.43 8.02 16.49
N MET A 147 10.63 8.43 17.75
CA MET A 147 10.88 7.55 18.87
C MET A 147 9.88 7.85 19.98
N PHE A 148 9.29 6.80 20.57
CA PHE A 148 8.55 6.92 21.82
C PHE A 148 9.50 6.84 23.01
N ARG A 149 9.32 7.71 24.00
CA ARG A 149 10.11 7.72 25.23
C ARG A 149 9.18 7.85 26.43
N SER A 150 9.29 6.92 27.37
CA SER A 150 8.60 6.97 28.66
C SER A 150 9.11 8.12 29.50
N ASP A 151 8.33 8.56 30.48
CA ASP A 151 8.81 9.42 31.56
C ASP A 151 10.06 8.81 32.23
N GLU A 152 10.94 9.67 32.77
CA GLU A 152 12.12 9.25 33.51
C GLU A 152 11.76 8.64 34.88
N ASP A 153 10.59 9.01 35.43
CA ASP A 153 10.11 8.49 36.72
C ASP A 153 9.29 7.20 36.60
N ASP A 154 8.67 6.95 35.44
CA ASP A 154 7.90 5.73 35.16
C ASP A 154 8.32 5.15 33.79
N PRO A 155 8.99 3.98 33.75
CA PRO A 155 9.53 3.40 32.53
C PRO A 155 8.47 2.71 31.65
N GLU A 156 7.20 2.69 32.06
CA GLU A 156 6.14 2.00 31.33
C GLU A 156 5.49 2.92 30.28
N LEU A 157 5.14 2.36 29.13
CA LEU A 157 4.37 3.03 28.07
C LEU A 157 3.17 2.18 27.68
N ILE A 158 2.04 2.82 27.42
CA ILE A 158 0.88 2.18 26.78
C ILE A 158 0.66 2.84 25.43
N LEU A 159 0.84 2.06 24.36
CA LEU A 159 0.57 2.47 22.99
C LEU A 159 -0.80 1.94 22.58
N HIS A 160 -1.73 2.84 22.29
CA HIS A 160 -3.02 2.51 21.69
C HIS A 160 -2.98 2.79 20.19
N ILE A 161 -3.13 1.74 19.38
CA ILE A 161 -3.16 1.84 17.91
C ILE A 161 -4.55 1.42 17.45
N ALA A 162 -5.28 2.37 16.89
CA ALA A 162 -6.63 2.16 16.39
C ALA A 162 -6.63 1.98 14.87
N PHE A 163 -7.52 1.13 14.36
CA PHE A 163 -7.73 0.94 12.93
C PHE A 163 -9.16 1.29 12.54
N ASN A 164 -9.34 1.94 11.39
CA ASN A 164 -10.65 2.31 10.83
C ASN A 164 -11.40 1.12 10.22
N GLN A 165 -10.78 -0.06 10.20
CA GLN A 165 -11.36 -1.32 9.74
C GLN A 165 -10.74 -2.50 10.50
N VAL A 166 -11.34 -3.67 10.38
CA VAL A 166 -10.77 -4.91 10.92
C VAL A 166 -9.48 -5.26 10.17
N VAL A 167 -8.40 -5.47 10.92
CA VAL A 167 -7.09 -5.87 10.39
C VAL A 167 -6.60 -7.17 11.03
N LYS A 168 -5.68 -7.86 10.35
CA LYS A 168 -4.92 -8.98 10.91
C LYS A 168 -3.46 -8.55 11.00
N ILE A 169 -2.97 -8.38 12.23
CA ILE A 169 -1.56 -8.08 12.48
C ILE A 169 -0.78 -9.39 12.41
N HIS A 170 0.16 -9.49 11.47
CA HIS A 170 1.04 -10.66 11.38
C HIS A 170 2.24 -10.55 12.32
N SER A 171 2.91 -9.40 12.29
CA SER A 171 4.12 -9.15 13.07
C SER A 171 4.19 -7.68 13.48
N ILE A 172 4.74 -7.45 14.66
CA ILE A 172 5.08 -6.12 15.18
C ILE A 172 6.59 -6.14 15.42
N ALA A 173 7.29 -5.12 14.92
CA ALA A 173 8.71 -4.91 15.19
C ALA A 173 8.87 -3.63 16.00
N ILE A 174 9.68 -3.69 17.07
CA ILE A 174 10.05 -2.54 17.88
C ILE A 174 11.56 -2.43 17.80
N GLU A 175 12.03 -1.33 17.22
CA GLU A 175 13.45 -1.02 17.13
C GLU A 175 13.81 0.00 18.21
N ALA A 176 14.84 -0.30 19.00
CA ALA A 176 15.32 0.56 20.07
C ALA A 176 16.84 0.40 20.22
N PRO A 177 17.54 1.41 20.78
CA PRO A 177 18.93 1.24 21.19
C PRO A 177 19.10 0.05 22.15
N GLU A 178 20.26 -0.62 22.10
CA GLU A 178 20.54 -1.86 22.83
C GLU A 178 20.18 -1.80 24.33
N GLU A 179 20.37 -0.65 24.96
CA GLU A 179 20.14 -0.44 26.40
C GLU A 179 18.74 0.08 26.75
N ASN A 180 17.98 0.58 25.76
CA ASN A 180 16.74 1.33 25.97
C ASN A 180 15.50 0.63 25.37
N GLY A 181 15.63 -0.62 24.91
CA GLY A 181 14.50 -1.40 24.41
C GLY A 181 13.56 -1.88 25.52
N PRO A 182 12.27 -2.12 25.20
CA PRO A 182 11.35 -2.67 26.17
C PRO A 182 11.78 -4.09 26.58
N LYS A 183 11.92 -4.32 27.89
CA LYS A 183 12.24 -5.65 28.44
C LYS A 183 11.07 -6.63 28.31
N THR A 184 9.85 -6.09 28.39
CA THR A 184 8.61 -6.84 28.34
C THR A 184 7.64 -6.13 27.41
N VAL A 185 6.95 -6.89 26.56
CA VAL A 185 5.86 -6.38 25.71
C VAL A 185 4.62 -7.21 25.99
N LYS A 186 3.53 -6.53 26.34
CA LYS A 186 2.20 -7.14 26.48
C LYS A 186 1.30 -6.64 25.36
N LEU A 187 0.58 -7.54 24.71
CA LEU A 187 -0.34 -7.22 23.63
C LEU A 187 -1.78 -7.40 24.09
N PHE A 188 -2.58 -6.35 23.91
CA PHE A 188 -4.02 -6.37 24.18
C PHE A 188 -4.77 -6.04 22.89
N ILE A 189 -5.82 -6.82 22.59
CA ILE A 189 -6.59 -6.68 21.36
C ILE A 189 -8.03 -6.25 21.67
N ASN A 190 -8.57 -5.33 20.87
CA ASN A 190 -9.96 -4.87 20.94
C ASN A 190 -10.40 -4.43 22.34
N ARG A 191 -9.53 -3.70 23.05
CA ARG A 191 -9.81 -3.10 24.34
C ARG A 191 -9.94 -1.59 24.16
N HIS A 192 -11.03 -1.03 24.65
CA HIS A 192 -11.20 0.43 24.71
C HIS A 192 -10.56 0.93 26.01
N ALA A 193 -9.58 1.83 25.89
CA ALA A 193 -8.93 2.54 27.00
C ALA A 193 -8.39 1.63 28.11
N ILE A 194 -7.15 1.12 27.92
CA ILE A 194 -6.40 0.41 28.97
C ILE A 194 -5.53 1.42 29.72
N ASP A 195 -5.49 1.30 31.04
CA ASP A 195 -4.55 2.01 31.90
C ASP A 195 -3.47 1.07 32.50
N PHE A 196 -2.52 1.62 33.25
CA PHE A 196 -1.43 0.86 33.86
C PHE A 196 -1.87 -0.14 34.94
N ASN A 197 -3.08 0.00 35.50
CA ASN A 197 -3.59 -0.98 36.46
C ASN A 197 -4.21 -2.18 35.76
N ASP A 198 -4.89 -1.94 34.64
CA ASP A 198 -5.45 -2.99 33.79
C ASP A 198 -4.36 -3.79 33.04
N ALA A 199 -3.21 -3.17 32.79
CA ALA A 199 -2.09 -3.77 32.05
C ALA A 199 -1.14 -4.64 32.90
N LYS A 200 -1.38 -4.79 34.21
CA LYS A 200 -0.53 -5.55 35.15
C LYS A 200 -0.69 -7.06 35.03
#